data_AF-A0A950TWJ7-F1
#
_entry.id   AF-A0A950TWJ7-F1
#
_cell.length_a   1.000
_cell.length_b   1.000
_cell.length_c   1.000
_cell.angle_alpha   90.00
_cell.angle_beta   90.00
_cell.angle_gamma   90.00
#
_symmetry.space_group_name_H-M   'P 1'
#
loop_
_entity.id
_entity.type
_entity.pdbx_description
1 polymer ?
#
loop_
_entity_poly.entity_id
_entity_poly.type
_entity_poly.pdbx_seq_one_letter_code
_entity_poly.pdbx_strand_id
1 'polypeptide(L)'
;MQLRSRRFRIALMIGAAFVAGAAAGPGAGMLGHALAQDSSRADTYRLLTLFGDVFERIRAEYVDQTNDKDLVENAINGMLTGLDAHSSYMNAKAFRDMQVQTKGEFGGLGLEVTGDNGLIKVVSPIDDTPAAKAGIKAGDLITMLDGQTVQGL
;
A
#
# COMPACT_ATOMS: atom_id res chain seq x y z
N MET A 1 -54.42 59.67 -29.44
CA MET A 1 -53.02 59.24 -29.25
C MET A 1 -52.89 58.47 -27.93
N GLN A 2 -53.20 57.18 -27.92
CA GLN A 2 -53.03 56.30 -26.74
C GLN A 2 -52.47 54.95 -27.19
N LEU A 3 -51.14 54.84 -27.38
CA LEU A 3 -50.47 53.54 -27.61
C LEU A 3 -48.96 53.71 -27.40
N ARG A 4 -48.49 53.68 -26.14
CA ARG A 4 -47.04 53.52 -25.90
C ARG A 4 -46.60 52.92 -24.55
N SER A 5 -47.51 52.64 -23.61
CA SER A 5 -47.12 52.21 -22.25
C SER A 5 -47.23 50.72 -21.93
N ARG A 6 -47.66 49.85 -22.87
CA ARG A 6 -47.87 48.41 -22.59
C ARG A 6 -46.65 47.50 -22.82
N ARG A 7 -45.55 47.99 -23.41
CA ARG A 7 -44.36 47.17 -23.71
C ARG A 7 -43.33 47.10 -22.58
N PHE A 8 -43.42 47.93 -21.56
CA PHE A 8 -42.40 48.02 -20.51
C PHE A 8 -42.67 47.12 -19.29
N ARG A 9 -43.94 46.74 -19.05
CA ARG A 9 -44.30 45.89 -17.89
C ARG A 9 -44.03 44.39 -18.10
N ILE A 10 -43.86 43.95 -19.34
CA ILE A 10 -43.61 42.52 -19.66
C ILE A 10 -42.12 42.18 -19.54
N ALA A 11 -41.21 43.14 -19.75
CA ALA A 11 -39.77 42.92 -19.64
C ALA A 11 -39.28 42.71 -18.19
N LEU A 12 -40.01 43.20 -17.18
CA LEU A 12 -39.61 43.08 -15.78
C LEU A 12 -39.93 41.70 -15.17
N MET A 13 -40.95 40.99 -15.68
CA MET A 13 -41.37 39.68 -15.13
C MET A 13 -40.54 38.49 -15.64
N ILE A 14 -39.75 38.66 -16.70
CA ILE A 14 -38.85 37.60 -17.20
C ILE A 14 -37.49 37.63 -16.47
N GLY A 15 -37.07 38.78 -15.93
CA GLY A 15 -35.82 38.91 -15.17
C GLY A 15 -35.86 38.26 -13.78
N ALA A 16 -37.03 38.22 -13.13
CA ALA A 16 -37.16 37.64 -11.79
C ALA A 16 -37.25 36.10 -11.77
N ALA A 17 -37.65 35.47 -12.88
CA ALA A 17 -37.74 34.01 -12.96
C ALA A 17 -36.38 33.32 -13.18
N PHE A 18 -35.37 34.01 -13.73
CA PHE A 18 -34.05 33.43 -13.97
C PHE A 18 -33.14 33.45 -12.72
N VAL A 19 -33.29 34.46 -11.86
CA VAL A 19 -32.52 34.54 -10.61
C VAL A 19 -33.03 33.54 -9.57
N ALA A 20 -34.33 33.26 -9.54
CA ALA A 20 -34.90 32.21 -8.67
C ALA A 20 -34.68 30.78 -9.23
N GLY A 21 -34.57 30.61 -10.56
CA GLY A 21 -34.28 29.31 -11.19
C GLY A 21 -32.82 28.84 -11.05
N ALA A 22 -31.87 29.76 -10.84
CA ALA A 22 -30.45 29.42 -10.68
C ALA A 22 -30.09 28.91 -9.26
N ALA A 23 -30.90 29.20 -8.24
CA ALA A 23 -30.67 28.72 -6.89
C ALA A 23 -31.20 27.29 -6.64
N ALA A 24 -32.16 26.82 -7.45
CA ALA A 24 -32.82 25.52 -7.30
C ALA A 24 -32.84 24.67 -8.59
N GLY A 25 -32.08 25.07 -9.62
CA GLY A 25 -31.88 24.29 -10.83
C GLY A 25 -30.71 23.30 -10.70
N PRO A 26 -30.60 22.28 -11.58
CA PRO A 26 -29.55 21.26 -11.52
C PRO A 26 -28.11 21.79 -11.60
N GLY A 27 -27.91 23.09 -11.88
CA GLY A 27 -26.60 23.77 -11.84
C GLY A 27 -26.08 24.13 -10.44
N ALA A 28 -26.96 24.29 -9.43
CA ALA A 28 -26.53 24.59 -8.05
C ALA A 28 -25.81 23.40 -7.40
N GLY A 29 -26.23 22.17 -7.73
CA GLY A 29 -25.52 20.95 -7.33
C GLY A 29 -24.13 20.85 -7.97
N MET A 30 -23.94 21.38 -9.18
CA MET A 30 -22.67 21.33 -9.90
C MET A 30 -21.64 22.32 -9.32
N LEU A 31 -22.07 23.53 -8.93
CA LEU A 31 -21.21 24.50 -8.25
C LEU A 31 -20.86 24.06 -6.82
N GLY A 32 -21.83 23.50 -6.08
CA GLY A 32 -21.57 22.93 -4.76
C GLY A 32 -20.59 21.75 -4.81
N HIS A 33 -20.71 20.88 -5.82
CA HIS A 33 -19.80 19.74 -6.00
C HIS A 33 -18.40 20.19 -6.41
N ALA A 34 -18.26 21.21 -7.28
CA ALA A 34 -16.96 21.74 -7.66
C ALA A 34 -16.20 22.38 -6.47
N LEU A 35 -16.90 23.18 -5.64
CA LEU A 35 -16.31 23.81 -4.45
C LEU A 35 -15.97 22.79 -3.35
N ALA A 36 -16.81 21.76 -3.17
CA ALA A 36 -16.53 20.66 -2.23
C ALA A 36 -15.34 19.80 -2.67
N GLN A 37 -15.19 19.55 -3.98
CA GLN A 37 -14.09 18.77 -4.53
C GLN A 37 -12.75 19.51 -4.46
N ASP A 38 -12.76 20.84 -4.58
CA ASP A 38 -11.56 21.68 -4.42
C ASP A 38 -11.07 21.70 -2.96
N SER A 39 -12.02 21.84 -2.03
CA SER A 39 -11.75 21.80 -0.58
C SER A 39 -11.15 20.46 -0.14
N SER A 40 -11.73 19.34 -0.59
CA SER A 40 -11.24 17.99 -0.27
C SER A 40 -9.81 17.71 -0.78
N ARG A 41 -9.45 18.25 -1.96
CA ARG A 41 -8.08 18.15 -2.48
C ARG A 41 -7.11 18.95 -1.63
N ALA A 42 -7.47 20.18 -1.26
CA ALA A 42 -6.64 21.02 -0.39
C ALA A 42 -6.36 20.35 0.97
N ASP A 43 -7.36 19.69 1.55
CA ASP A 43 -7.21 18.94 2.80
C ASP A 43 -6.28 17.73 2.64
N THR A 44 -6.39 17.01 1.51
CA THR A 44 -5.51 15.86 1.22
C THR A 44 -4.05 16.28 1.13
N TYR A 45 -3.75 17.37 0.41
CA TYR A 45 -2.38 17.87 0.32
C TYR A 45 -1.80 18.29 1.67
N ARG A 46 -2.62 18.90 2.53
CA ARG A 46 -2.20 19.27 3.90
C ARG A 46 -1.84 18.03 4.72
N LEU A 47 -2.61 16.95 4.61
CA LEU A 47 -2.31 15.67 5.27
C LEU A 47 -1.02 15.03 4.75
N LEU A 48 -0.77 15.12 3.44
CA LEU A 48 0.49 14.63 2.85
C LEU A 48 1.70 15.45 3.30
N THR A 49 1.55 16.77 3.46
CA THR A 49 2.60 17.62 4.06
C THR A 49 2.89 17.20 5.48
N LEU A 50 1.86 17.04 6.32
CA LEU A 50 2.02 16.59 7.71
C LEU A 50 2.72 15.23 7.78
N PHE A 51 2.33 14.28 6.92
CA PHE A 51 3.00 12.98 6.83
C PHE A 51 4.49 13.13 6.48
N GLY A 52 4.82 13.98 5.50
CA GLY A 52 6.19 14.29 5.13
C GLY A 52 6.99 14.89 6.29
N ASP A 53 6.43 15.86 7.01
CA ASP A 53 7.08 16.50 8.14
C ASP A 53 7.42 15.50 9.26
N VAL A 54 6.51 14.57 9.55
CA VAL A 54 6.74 13.50 10.53
C VAL A 54 7.82 12.53 10.06
N PHE A 55 7.79 12.13 8.79
CA PHE A 55 8.80 11.26 8.19
C PHE A 55 10.20 11.87 8.29
N GLU A 56 10.33 13.15 7.90
CA GLU A 56 11.58 13.90 7.96
C GLU A 56 12.12 13.99 9.40
N ARG A 57 11.23 14.23 10.36
CA ARG A 57 11.61 14.34 11.76
C ARG A 57 12.10 13.01 12.33
N ILE A 58 11.46 11.90 12.00
CA ILE A 58 11.94 10.56 12.38
C ILE A 58 13.33 10.32 11.79
N ARG A 59 13.50 10.57 10.49
CA ARG A 59 14.79 10.35 9.82
C ARG A 59 15.92 11.20 10.42
N ALA A 60 15.63 12.43 10.85
CA ALA A 60 16.65 13.37 11.35
C ALA A 60 16.93 13.26 12.85
N GLU A 61 15.94 12.92 13.67
CA GLU A 61 16.02 13.00 15.14
C GLU A 61 16.03 11.63 15.83
N TYR A 62 15.86 10.52 15.10
CA TYR A 62 15.87 9.18 15.71
C TYR A 62 17.27 8.77 16.18
N VAL A 63 17.31 7.98 17.25
CA VAL A 63 18.55 7.59 17.94
C VAL A 63 19.46 6.68 17.10
N ASP A 64 18.85 5.83 16.27
CA ASP A 64 19.55 4.88 15.40
C ASP A 64 19.46 5.30 13.92
N GLN A 65 20.39 4.81 13.11
CA GLN A 65 20.35 5.04 11.67
C GLN A 65 19.10 4.39 11.06
N THR A 66 18.22 5.22 10.49
CA THR A 66 17.01 4.75 9.82
C THR A 66 17.24 4.53 8.33
N ASN A 67 16.58 3.51 7.76
CA ASN A 67 16.51 3.28 6.32
C ASN A 67 15.17 3.81 5.77
N ASP A 68 15.24 4.77 4.84
CA ASP A 68 14.07 5.40 4.24
C ASP A 68 13.11 4.39 3.60
N LYS A 69 13.65 3.36 2.94
CA LYS A 69 12.84 2.31 2.33
C LYS A 69 12.02 1.57 3.38
N ASP A 70 12.64 1.23 4.51
CA ASP A 70 11.98 0.48 5.57
C ASP A 70 10.93 1.35 6.29
N LEU A 71 11.21 2.64 6.49
CA LEU A 71 10.24 3.60 7.03
C LEU A 71 8.99 3.72 6.15
N VAL A 72 9.17 3.84 4.82
CA VAL A 72 8.04 3.93 3.88
C VAL A 72 7.25 2.62 3.84
N GLU A 73 7.92 1.47 3.78
CA GLU A 73 7.24 0.17 3.78
C GLU A 73 6.46 -0.06 5.08
N ASN A 74 7.01 0.33 6.23
CA ASN A 74 6.32 0.28 7.51
C ASN A 74 5.10 1.21 7.56
N ALA A 75 5.19 2.42 7.00
CA ALA A 75 4.06 3.34 6.91
C ALA A 75 2.92 2.76 6.04
N ILE A 76 3.25 2.15 4.89
CA ILE A 76 2.28 1.48 4.03
C ILE A 76 1.60 0.32 4.78
N ASN A 77 2.39 -0.54 5.44
CA ASN A 77 1.85 -1.66 6.21
C ASN A 77 0.93 -1.19 7.36
N GLY A 78 1.29 -0.12 8.05
CA GLY A 78 0.46 0.48 9.10
C GLY A 78 -0.87 1.00 8.57
N MET A 79 -0.87 1.68 7.41
CA MET A 79 -2.11 2.14 6.76
C MET A 79 -3.02 0.97 6.36
N LEU A 80 -2.46 -0.11 5.81
CA LEU A 80 -3.23 -1.28 5.38
C LEU A 80 -3.79 -2.08 6.56
N THR A 81 -3.02 -2.22 7.63
CA THR A 81 -3.50 -2.87 8.86
C THR A 81 -4.67 -2.09 9.47
N GLY A 82 -4.64 -0.76 9.38
CA GLY A 82 -5.75 0.09 9.82
C GLY A 82 -6.99 0.03 8.91
N LEU A 83 -6.85 -0.44 7.67
CA LEU A 83 -7.95 -0.56 6.72
C LEU A 83 -8.76 -1.84 6.95
N ASP A 84 -8.08 -3.00 6.98
CA ASP A 84 -8.69 -4.31 7.23
C ASP A 84 -7.61 -5.37 7.55
N ALA A 85 -7.98 -6.42 8.28
CA ALA A 85 -7.12 -7.54 8.67
C ALA A 85 -6.58 -8.37 7.49
N HIS A 86 -7.21 -8.29 6.33
CA HIS A 86 -6.80 -9.03 5.12
C HIS A 86 -6.01 -8.18 4.12
N SER A 87 -5.80 -6.89 4.41
CA SER A 87 -5.03 -6.00 3.54
C SER A 87 -3.54 -6.06 3.91
N SER A 88 -2.68 -6.34 2.93
CA SER A 88 -1.21 -6.38 3.14
C SER A 88 -0.46 -5.85 1.92
N TYR A 89 0.73 -5.29 2.16
CA TYR A 89 1.65 -4.84 1.11
C TYR A 89 2.79 -5.84 0.95
N MET A 90 3.04 -6.24 -0.29
CA MET A 90 4.16 -7.11 -0.63
C MET A 90 5.26 -6.32 -1.33
N ASN A 91 6.38 -6.13 -0.64
CA ASN A 91 7.58 -5.60 -1.28
C ASN A 91 8.18 -6.64 -2.25
N ALA A 92 9.14 -6.21 -3.07
CA ALA A 92 9.75 -7.08 -4.09
C ALA A 92 10.40 -8.35 -3.52
N LYS A 93 10.91 -8.31 -2.28
CA LYS A 93 11.48 -9.49 -1.63
C LYS A 93 10.37 -10.48 -1.24
N ALA A 94 9.36 -10.01 -0.52
CA ALA A 94 8.22 -10.83 -0.10
C ALA A 94 7.51 -11.47 -1.31
N PHE A 95 7.37 -10.73 -2.41
CA PHE A 95 6.78 -11.26 -3.64
C PHE A 95 7.64 -12.35 -4.29
N ARG A 96 8.97 -12.25 -4.25
CA ARG A 96 9.86 -13.32 -4.70
C ARG A 96 9.75 -14.55 -3.79
N ASP A 97 9.76 -14.34 -2.48
CA ASP A 97 9.67 -15.42 -1.49
C ASP A 97 8.34 -16.19 -1.63
N MET A 98 7.23 -15.49 -1.84
CA MET A 98 5.93 -16.10 -2.14
C MET A 98 5.95 -16.91 -3.45
N GLN A 99 6.58 -16.39 -4.50
CA GLN A 99 6.70 -17.12 -5.77
C GLN A 99 7.53 -18.39 -5.65
N VAL A 100 8.66 -18.32 -4.92
CA VAL A 100 9.51 -19.47 -4.58
C VAL A 100 8.67 -20.53 -3.85
N GLN A 101 7.93 -20.13 -2.82
CA GLN A 101 7.04 -21.01 -2.07
C GLN A 101 5.94 -21.63 -2.95
N THR A 102 5.33 -20.83 -3.82
CA THR A 102 4.20 -21.28 -4.67
C THR A 102 4.65 -22.22 -5.78
N LYS A 103 5.83 -21.98 -6.37
CA LYS A 103 6.38 -22.86 -7.41
C LYS A 103 6.94 -24.16 -6.85
N GLY A 104 7.12 -24.26 -5.54
CA GLY A 104 7.92 -25.34 -4.92
C GLY A 104 9.39 -25.30 -5.33
N GLU A 105 9.81 -24.24 -6.03
CA GLU A 105 11.19 -24.00 -6.43
C GLU A 105 11.89 -23.30 -5.26
N PHE A 106 12.21 -24.05 -4.21
CA PHE A 106 13.18 -23.61 -3.23
C PHE A 106 14.50 -23.38 -3.96
N GLY A 107 14.83 -22.13 -4.27
CA GLY A 107 16.11 -21.77 -4.88
C GLY A 107 17.23 -22.30 -3.99
N GLY A 108 17.84 -23.43 -4.37
CA GLY A 108 18.73 -24.17 -3.47
C GLY A 108 19.01 -25.59 -3.94
N LEU A 109 19.55 -26.40 -3.02
CA LEU A 109 19.98 -27.77 -3.27
C LEU A 109 18.82 -28.77 -3.41
N GLY A 110 17.59 -28.37 -3.08
CA GLY A 110 16.41 -29.25 -3.08
C GLY A 110 16.22 -30.02 -1.79
N LEU A 111 16.37 -29.34 -0.64
CA LEU A 111 16.20 -29.92 0.70
C LEU A 111 15.01 -29.27 1.40
N GLU A 112 14.13 -30.09 1.94
CA GLU A 112 13.19 -29.68 2.99
C GLU A 112 13.89 -29.83 4.34
N VAL A 113 13.94 -28.74 5.10
CA VAL A 113 14.60 -28.70 6.40
C VAL A 113 13.69 -28.13 7.48
N THR A 114 13.92 -28.54 8.71
CA THR A 114 13.26 -28.01 9.90
C THR A 114 14.30 -27.67 10.97
N GLY A 115 14.01 -26.66 11.80
CA GLY A 115 14.81 -26.36 12.98
C GLY A 115 14.38 -27.26 14.15
N ASP A 116 15.34 -27.97 14.75
CA ASP A 116 15.13 -28.79 15.96
C ASP A 116 16.31 -28.59 16.93
N ASN A 117 16.02 -28.08 18.14
CA ASN A 117 17.00 -27.84 19.21
C ASN A 117 18.26 -27.05 18.79
N GLY A 118 18.09 -26.05 17.93
CA GLY A 118 19.19 -25.20 17.45
C GLY A 118 20.07 -25.86 16.37
N LEU A 119 19.66 -27.02 15.85
CA LEU A 119 20.26 -27.68 14.70
C LEU A 119 19.26 -27.68 13.53
N ILE A 120 19.77 -27.66 12.31
CA ILE A 120 18.94 -27.81 11.12
C ILE A 120 18.91 -29.30 10.76
N LYS A 121 17.71 -29.87 10.74
CA LYS A 121 17.46 -31.27 10.40
C LYS A 121 16.80 -31.37 9.03
N VAL A 122 17.29 -32.30 8.21
CA VAL A 122 16.68 -32.63 6.91
C VAL A 122 15.41 -33.43 7.15
N VAL A 123 14.28 -32.92 6.65
CA VAL A 123 13.00 -33.61 6.63
C VAL A 123 12.98 -34.58 5.46
N SER A 124 13.21 -34.07 4.24
CA SER A 124 13.28 -34.87 3.03
C SER A 124 14.11 -34.18 1.94
N PRO A 125 14.91 -34.91 1.16
CA PRO A 125 15.41 -34.42 -0.12
C PRO A 125 14.29 -34.51 -1.17
N ILE A 126 14.22 -33.53 -2.07
CA ILE A 126 13.32 -33.57 -3.22
C ILE A 126 13.94 -34.43 -4.31
N ASP A 127 13.16 -35.31 -4.94
CA ASP A 127 13.63 -36.18 -6.02
C ASP A 127 14.23 -35.37 -7.19
N ASP A 128 15.22 -35.96 -7.87
CA ASP A 128 15.96 -35.38 -8.99
C ASP A 128 16.74 -34.08 -8.73
N THR A 129 16.77 -33.60 -7.48
CA THR A 129 17.54 -32.42 -7.07
C THR A 129 19.02 -32.72 -6.78
N PRO A 130 19.92 -31.71 -6.78
CA PRO A 130 21.32 -31.89 -6.41
C PRO A 130 21.52 -32.56 -5.04
N ALA A 131 20.66 -32.27 -4.06
CA ALA A 131 20.71 -32.89 -2.74
C ALA A 131 20.45 -34.39 -2.77
N ALA A 132 19.44 -34.83 -3.54
CA ALA A 132 19.17 -36.26 -3.73
C ALA A 132 20.34 -36.96 -4.44
N LYS A 133 20.94 -36.31 -5.45
CA LYS A 133 22.13 -36.82 -6.17
C LYS A 133 23.38 -36.86 -5.29
N ALA A 134 23.49 -35.95 -4.33
CA ALA A 134 24.55 -35.95 -3.32
C ALA A 134 24.35 -37.03 -2.23
N GLY A 135 23.20 -37.73 -2.24
CA GLY A 135 22.92 -38.83 -1.33
C GLY A 135 22.48 -38.39 0.07
N ILE A 136 22.03 -37.14 0.23
CA ILE A 136 21.48 -36.63 1.49
C ILE A 136 20.17 -37.36 1.78
N LYS A 137 19.91 -37.69 3.05
CA LYS A 137 18.73 -38.45 3.48
C LYS A 137 17.91 -37.71 4.51
N ALA A 138 16.65 -38.11 4.60
CA ALA A 138 15.78 -37.72 5.71
C ALA A 138 16.42 -38.10 7.04
N GLY A 139 16.48 -37.13 7.97
CA GLY A 139 17.09 -37.29 9.29
C GLY A 139 18.54 -36.81 9.41
N ASP A 140 19.20 -36.45 8.31
CA ASP A 140 20.54 -35.86 8.36
C ASP A 140 20.52 -34.51 9.09
N LEU A 141 21.62 -34.20 9.80
CA LEU A 141 21.79 -32.94 10.53
C LEU A 141 22.81 -32.07 9.80
N ILE A 142 22.40 -30.84 9.47
CA ILE A 142 23.29 -29.82 8.91
C ILE A 142 23.96 -29.11 10.07
N THR A 143 25.28 -29.27 10.18
CA THR A 143 26.09 -28.68 11.25
C THR A 143 26.85 -27.44 10.79
N MET A 144 27.13 -27.33 9.48
CA MET A 144 27.87 -26.23 8.87
C MET A 144 27.36 -25.89 7.47
N LEU A 145 27.42 -24.61 7.10
CA LEU A 145 27.22 -24.09 5.75
C LEU A 145 28.42 -23.21 5.40
N ASP A 146 29.07 -23.47 4.26
CA ASP A 146 30.28 -22.75 3.81
C ASP A 146 31.37 -22.60 4.88
N GLY A 147 31.52 -23.64 5.72
CA GLY A 147 32.48 -23.67 6.82
C GLY A 147 32.06 -22.88 8.07
N GLN A 148 30.89 -22.25 8.08
CA GLN A 148 30.30 -21.62 9.26
C GLN A 148 29.33 -22.56 9.97
N THR A 149 29.45 -22.65 11.29
CA THR A 149 28.52 -23.43 12.12
C THR A 149 27.12 -22.82 12.08
N VAL A 150 26.11 -23.66 11.82
CA VAL A 150 24.70 -23.21 11.79
C VAL A 150 24.00 -23.32 13.14
N GLN A 151 24.70 -23.82 14.16
CA GLN A 151 24.14 -23.98 15.49
C GLN A 151 23.94 -22.61 16.16
N GLY A 152 22.68 -22.22 16.35
CA GLY A 152 22.29 -20.95 16.98
C GLY A 152 22.01 -19.78 16.04
N LEU A 153 21.86 -20.03 14.73
CA LEU A 153 21.32 -19.07 13.76
C LEU A 153 19.79 -18.95 13.82
#